data_AF-A0A6G2Q8Y6-F1
#
_entry.id   AF-A0A6G2Q8Y6-F1
#
_cell.length_a   1.000
_cell.length_b   1.000
_cell.length_c   1.000
_cell.angle_alpha   90.00
_cell.angle_beta   90.00
_cell.angle_gamma   90.00
#
_symmetry.space_group_name_H-M   'P 1'
#
loop_
_entity.id
_entity.type
_entity.pdbx_description
1 polymer ?
#
loop_
_entity_poly.entity_id
_entity_poly.type
_entity_poly.pdbx_seq_one_letter_code
_entity_poly.pdbx_strand_id
1 'polypeptide(L)'
;PAEDFPRTPDGLAALLAETGFDAPRAAELEWDHRAGAEEWWGGVAGGIATIGLVLGAQDAGTVVRIRAEYDRLCAEFARDGEGRLALPHVALLARATARPPLSRRAG
;
A
#
# COMPACT_ATOMS: atom_id res chain seq x y z
N PRO A 1 6.98 -20.03 -1.66
CA PRO A 1 7.94 -19.72 -2.75
C PRO A 1 7.36 -19.93 -4.16
N ALA A 2 6.63 -21.02 -4.41
CA ALA A 2 6.03 -21.31 -5.73
C ALA A 2 4.88 -20.38 -6.15
N GLU A 3 4.33 -19.61 -5.20
CA GLU A 3 3.25 -18.62 -5.42
C GLU A 3 3.77 -17.18 -5.40
N ASP A 4 5.09 -16.98 -5.31
CA ASP A 4 5.67 -15.63 -5.34
C ASP A 4 5.90 -15.21 -6.79
N PHE A 5 5.70 -13.92 -7.06
CA PHE A 5 5.96 -13.31 -8.36
C PHE A 5 6.82 -12.06 -8.16
N PRO A 6 7.63 -11.66 -9.15
CA PRO A 6 8.38 -10.41 -9.05
C PRO A 6 7.43 -9.23 -8.90
N ARG A 7 7.56 -8.45 -7.82
CA ARG A 7 6.80 -7.20 -7.56
C ARG A 7 7.29 -6.08 -8.48
N THR A 8 7.08 -6.29 -9.78
CA THR A 8 7.42 -5.40 -10.89
C THR A 8 6.23 -5.39 -11.86
N PRO A 9 6.10 -4.37 -12.73
CA PRO A 9 5.05 -4.37 -13.74
C PRO A 9 5.03 -5.67 -14.58
N ASP A 10 6.19 -6.09 -15.08
CA ASP A 10 6.29 -7.30 -15.90
C ASP A 10 5.94 -8.56 -15.12
N GLY A 11 6.39 -8.69 -13.88
CA GLY A 11 6.07 -9.84 -13.02
C GLY A 11 4.57 -9.93 -12.70
N LEU A 12 3.91 -8.81 -12.41
CA LEU A 12 2.47 -8.78 -12.16
C LEU A 12 1.66 -9.06 -13.44
N ALA A 13 2.10 -8.55 -14.60
CA ALA A 13 1.47 -8.87 -15.88
C ALA A 13 1.64 -10.35 -16.25
N ALA A 14 2.80 -10.94 -15.97
CA ALA A 14 3.06 -12.37 -16.17
C ALA A 14 2.15 -13.24 -15.29
N LEU A 15 1.97 -12.89 -14.01
CA LEU A 15 1.03 -13.58 -13.12
C LEU A 15 -0.40 -13.62 -13.69
N LEU A 16 -0.88 -12.51 -14.25
CA LEU A 16 -2.20 -12.46 -14.89
C LEU A 16 -2.26 -13.30 -16.18
N ALA A 17 -1.18 -13.33 -16.96
CA ALA A 17 -1.09 -14.18 -18.15
C ALA A 17 -1.15 -15.68 -17.80
N GLU A 18 -0.38 -16.10 -16.78
CA GLU A 18 -0.30 -17.48 -16.31
C GLU A 18 -1.63 -18.00 -15.75
N THR A 19 -2.45 -17.11 -15.17
CA THR A 19 -3.80 -17.42 -14.70
C THR A 19 -4.86 -17.43 -15.81
N GLY A 20 -4.46 -17.18 -17.06
CA GLY A 20 -5.31 -17.35 -18.24
C GLY A 20 -6.10 -16.10 -18.64
N PHE A 21 -5.81 -14.93 -18.08
CA PHE A 21 -6.39 -13.67 -18.55
C PHE A 21 -5.78 -13.22 -19.88
N ASP A 22 -6.57 -12.52 -20.69
CA ASP A 22 -6.14 -11.98 -21.97
C ASP A 22 -5.65 -10.52 -21.84
N ALA A 23 -4.68 -10.18 -22.69
CA ALA A 23 -4.09 -8.85 -22.81
C ALA A 23 -3.66 -8.19 -21.48
N PRO A 24 -2.92 -8.89 -20.60
CA PRO A 24 -2.48 -8.30 -19.35
C PRO A 24 -1.53 -7.14 -19.60
N ARG A 25 -1.73 -6.07 -18.84
CA ARG A 25 -0.88 -4.87 -18.80
C ARG A 25 -0.75 -4.45 -17.35
N ALA A 26 0.44 -4.07 -16.94
CA ALA A 26 0.68 -3.47 -15.64
C ALA A 26 1.56 -2.23 -15.79
N ALA A 27 1.44 -1.32 -14.84
CA ALA A 27 2.26 -0.14 -14.74
C ALA A 27 2.56 0.15 -13.27
N GLU A 28 3.70 0.79 -13.04
CA GLU A 28 4.00 1.43 -11.78
C GLU A 28 3.37 2.82 -11.74
N LEU A 29 2.70 3.14 -10.65
CA LEU A 29 2.09 4.44 -10.40
C LEU A 29 2.70 5.03 -9.14
N GLU A 30 3.20 6.24 -9.27
CA GLU A 30 3.74 7.04 -8.16
C GLU A 30 2.80 8.21 -7.86
N TRP A 31 2.55 8.47 -6.58
CA TRP A 31 1.79 9.64 -6.15
C TRP A 31 2.14 10.01 -4.70
N ASP A 32 1.87 11.26 -4.34
CA ASP A 32 1.90 11.69 -2.94
C ASP A 32 0.52 11.46 -2.31
N HIS A 33 0.42 10.52 -1.38
CA HIS A 33 -0.77 10.34 -0.57
C HIS A 33 -0.91 11.50 0.43
N ARG A 34 -2.10 12.11 0.49
CA ARG A 34 -2.39 13.27 1.34
C ARG A 34 -3.20 12.86 2.57
N ALA A 35 -2.61 12.99 3.75
CA ALA A 35 -3.25 12.65 5.02
C ALA A 35 -3.00 13.70 6.11
N GLY A 36 -3.89 13.81 7.08
CA GLY A 36 -3.62 14.59 8.29
C GLY A 36 -2.65 13.84 9.23
N ALA A 37 -1.75 14.55 9.91
CA ALA A 37 -0.83 13.91 10.85
C ALA A 37 -1.57 13.18 12.00
N GLU A 38 -2.58 13.80 12.59
CA GLU A 38 -3.36 13.11 13.64
C GLU A 38 -4.14 11.90 13.12
N GLU A 39 -4.70 12.01 11.92
CA GLU A 39 -5.41 10.91 11.27
C GLU A 39 -4.46 9.72 11.02
N TRP A 40 -3.26 10.01 10.52
CA TRP A 40 -2.24 9.02 10.24
C TRP A 40 -1.70 8.37 11.53
N TRP A 41 -1.49 9.16 12.59
CA TRP A 41 -1.14 8.66 13.93
C TRP A 41 -2.24 7.77 14.52
N GLY A 42 -3.50 8.12 14.29
CA GLY A 42 -4.67 7.39 14.80
C GLY A 42 -4.67 5.91 14.41
N GLY A 43 -4.15 5.56 13.23
CA GLY A 43 -3.99 4.16 12.84
C GLY A 43 -2.99 3.41 13.73
N VAL A 44 -1.83 4.00 14.01
CA VAL A 44 -0.81 3.39 14.87
C VAL A 44 -1.31 3.31 16.32
N ALA A 45 -1.85 4.40 16.85
CA ALA A 45 -2.39 4.45 18.21
C ALA A 45 -3.61 3.52 18.41
N GLY A 46 -4.38 3.29 17.35
CA GLY A 46 -5.49 2.34 17.32
C GLY A 46 -5.08 0.87 17.24
N GLY A 47 -3.78 0.56 17.22
CA GLY A 47 -3.29 -0.82 17.18
C GLY A 47 -3.30 -1.44 15.77
N ILE A 48 -3.39 -0.64 14.71
CA ILE A 48 -3.44 -1.16 13.34
C ILE A 48 -2.06 -1.69 12.94
N ALA A 49 -2.06 -2.89 12.35
CA ALA A 49 -0.89 -3.61 11.87
C ALA A 49 0.18 -3.86 12.96
N THR A 50 1.32 -4.43 12.56
CA THR A 50 2.42 -4.77 13.48
C THR A 50 2.93 -3.55 14.24
N ILE A 51 2.94 -2.37 13.62
CA ILE A 51 3.43 -1.15 14.27
C ILE A 51 2.56 -0.72 15.46
N GLY A 52 1.23 -0.91 15.38
CA GLY A 52 0.34 -0.65 16.51
C GLY A 52 0.56 -1.60 17.68
N LEU A 53 0.86 -2.87 17.41
CA LEU A 53 1.24 -3.85 18.44
C LEU A 53 2.56 -3.45 19.13
N VAL A 54 3.55 -3.00 18.35
CA VAL A 54 4.83 -2.52 18.89
C VAL A 54 4.62 -1.32 19.79
N LEU A 55 3.80 -0.34 19.37
CA LEU A 55 3.48 0.85 20.16
C LEU A 55 2.75 0.49 21.46
N GLY A 56 1.76 -0.42 21.38
CA GLY A 56 0.97 -0.85 22.54
C GLY A 56 1.76 -1.63 23.59
N ALA A 57 2.91 -2.21 23.21
CA ALA A 57 3.80 -2.91 24.15
C ALA A 57 4.74 -1.97 24.93
N GLN A 58 4.77 -0.68 24.61
CA GLN A 58 5.68 0.28 25.24
C GLN A 58 5.11 0.87 26.52
N ASP A 59 6.00 1.32 27.42
CA ASP A 59 5.61 2.16 28.54
C ASP A 59 5.18 3.57 28.08
N ALA A 60 4.46 4.28 28.93
CA ALA A 60 3.91 5.61 28.61
C ALA A 60 4.99 6.65 28.25
N GLY A 61 6.15 6.62 28.92
CA GLY A 61 7.25 7.53 28.61
C GLY A 61 7.86 7.26 27.24
N THR A 62 7.93 5.99 26.85
CA THR A 62 8.38 5.58 25.51
C THR A 62 7.38 5.96 24.44
N VAL A 63 6.06 5.84 24.68
CA VAL A 63 5.04 6.33 23.74
C VAL A 63 5.17 7.83 23.50
N VAL A 64 5.41 8.63 24.54
CA VAL A 64 5.64 10.09 24.39
C VAL A 64 6.85 10.39 23.51
N ARG A 65 7.95 9.65 23.67
CA ARG A 65 9.15 9.82 22.83
C ARG A 65 8.89 9.43 21.38
N ILE A 66 8.17 8.32 21.15
CA ILE A 66 7.77 7.91 19.80
C ILE A 66 6.90 8.98 19.14
N ARG A 67 5.97 9.56 19.90
CA ARG A 67 5.11 10.64 19.39
C ARG A 67 5.92 11.88 19.00
N ALA A 68 6.88 12.29 19.82
CA ALA A 68 7.74 13.44 19.50
C ALA A 68 8.56 13.21 18.21
N GLU A 69 9.10 12.00 18.02
CA GLU A 69 9.82 11.67 16.77
C GLU A 69 8.88 11.56 15.57
N TYR A 70 7.67 11.03 15.77
CA TYR A 70 6.63 11.03 14.73
C TYR A 70 6.31 12.46 14.26
N ASP A 71 6.08 13.38 15.19
CA ASP A 71 5.79 14.78 14.87
C ASP A 71 6.98 15.45 14.14
N ARG A 72 8.22 15.14 14.57
CA ARG A 72 9.44 15.63 13.91
C ARG A 72 9.54 15.15 12.46
N LEU A 73 9.29 13.86 12.21
CA LEU A 73 9.32 13.27 10.87
C LEU A 73 8.18 13.82 9.99
N CYS A 74 6.99 14.00 10.55
CA CYS A 74 5.85 14.58 9.83
C CYS A 74 6.15 15.97 9.27
N ALA A 75 6.93 16.78 9.99
CA ALA A 75 7.33 18.09 9.51
C ALA A 75 8.05 18.03 8.16
N GLU A 76 8.80 16.94 7.86
CA GLU A 76 9.50 16.75 6.59
C GLU A 76 8.54 16.58 5.40
N PHE A 77 7.33 16.09 5.65
CA PHE A 77 6.31 15.81 4.63
C PHE A 77 5.19 16.87 4.57
N ALA A 78 5.12 17.80 5.53
CA ALA A 78 4.12 18.88 5.57
C ALA A 78 4.54 20.14 4.77
N ARG A 79 5.19 19.96 3.61
CA ARG A 79 5.87 21.03 2.86
C ARG A 79 5.00 21.76 1.84
N ASP A 80 3.80 21.25 1.62
CA ASP A 80 2.90 21.71 0.57
C ASP A 80 2.15 23.00 0.97
N GLY A 81 1.97 23.24 2.28
CA GLY A 81 1.32 24.44 2.82
C GLY A 81 -0.19 24.24 3.02
N GLU A 82 -0.73 23.10 2.59
CA GLU A 82 -2.13 22.71 2.79
C GLU A 82 -2.39 22.05 4.14
N GLY A 83 -1.38 21.98 5.02
CA GLY A 83 -1.49 21.43 6.37
C GLY A 83 -1.69 19.91 6.39
N ARG A 84 -1.36 19.22 5.29
CA ARG A 84 -1.40 17.76 5.16
C ARG A 84 0.01 17.22 4.90
N LEU A 85 0.21 15.95 5.22
CA LEU A 85 1.41 15.24 4.86
C LEU A 85 1.34 14.85 3.39
N ALA A 86 2.41 15.09 2.64
CA ALA A 86 2.65 14.56 1.31
C ALA A 86 3.51 13.30 1.41
N LEU A 87 2.90 12.12 1.42
CA LEU A 87 3.60 10.85 1.64
C LEU A 87 3.85 10.12 0.31
N PRO A 88 5.10 9.97 -0.16
CA PRO A 88 5.40 9.29 -1.41
C PRO A 88 4.94 7.83 -1.36
N HIS A 89 4.10 7.44 -2.32
CA HIS A 89 3.59 6.08 -2.48
C HIS A 89 3.84 5.59 -3.90
N VAL A 90 4.07 4.29 -4.00
CA VAL A 90 4.18 3.57 -5.25
C VAL A 90 3.29 2.33 -5.21
N ALA A 91 2.59 2.06 -6.32
CA ALA A 91 1.83 0.83 -6.47
C ALA A 91 1.94 0.28 -7.89
N LEU A 92 1.85 -1.03 -8.01
CA LEU A 92 1.65 -1.70 -9.28
C LEU A 92 0.15 -1.83 -9.55
N LEU A 93 -0.30 -1.26 -10.65
CA LEU A 93 -1.66 -1.41 -11.15
C LEU A 93 -1.66 -2.28 -12.40
N ALA A 94 -2.41 -3.37 -12.39
CA ALA A 94 -2.58 -4.23 -13.53
C ALA A 94 -4.04 -4.36 -13.97
N ARG A 95 -4.23 -4.59 -15.27
CA ARG A 95 -5.52 -4.86 -15.89
C ARG A 95 -5.40 -5.98 -16.92
N ALA A 96 -6.44 -6.80 -17.04
CA ALA A 96 -6.57 -7.84 -18.04
C ALA A 96 -8.05 -8.17 -18.27
N THR A 97 -8.36 -8.95 -19.31
CA THR A 97 -9.73 -9.37 -19.61
C THR A 97 -9.92 -10.85 -19.27
N ALA A 98 -10.99 -11.19 -18.55
CA ALA A 98 -11.32 -12.58 -18.27
C ALA A 98 -11.80 -13.28 -19.54
N ARG A 99 -11.30 -14.50 -19.79
CA ARG A 99 -11.87 -15.33 -20.86
C ARG A 99 -13.26 -15.81 -20.46
N PRO A 100 -14.30 -15.61 -21.27
CA PRO A 100 -15.58 -16.25 -21.02
C PRO A 100 -15.37 -17.77 -21.03
N PRO A 101 -16.03 -18.52 -20.13
CA PRO A 101 -15.96 -19.97 -20.18
C PRO A 101 -16.44 -20.46 -21.54
N LEU A 102 -15.72 -21.41 -22.14
CA LEU A 102 -16.16 -22.07 -23.35
C LEU A 102 -17.54 -22.67 -23.05
N SER A 103 -18.59 -22.16 -23.71
CA SER A 103 -19.91 -22.76 -23.63
C SER A 103 -19.77 -24.22 -24.06
N ARG A 104 -20.13 -25.15 -23.18
CA ARG A 104 -20.26 -26.57 -23.54
C ARG A 104 -21.21 -26.61 -24.73
N ARG A 105 -20.68 -26.94 -25.92
CA ARG A 105 -21.52 -27.23 -27.08
C ARG A 105 -22.43 -28.38 -26.67
N ALA A 106 -23.71 -28.09 -26.50
CA ALA A 106 -24.74 -29.10 -26.39
C ALA A 106 -24.72 -29.89 -27.70
N GLY A 107 -24.28 -31.14 -27.60
CA GLY A 107 -24.56 -32.16 -28.62
C GLY A 107 -25.96 -32.72 -28.44
#